data_AF-A0A3E2N913-F1
#
_entry.id   AF-A0A3E2N913-F1
#
_cell.length_a   1.000
_cell.length_b   1.000
_cell.length_c   1.000
_cell.angle_alpha   90.00
_cell.angle_beta   90.00
_cell.angle_gamma   90.00
#
_symmetry.space_group_name_H-M   'P 1'
#
loop_
_entity.id
_entity.type
_entity.pdbx_description
1 polymer ?
#
loop_
_entity_poly.entity_id
_entity_poly.type
_entity_poly.pdbx_seq_one_letter_code
_entity_poly.pdbx_strand_id
1 'polypeptide(L)'
;MALCLYLVFQKGFQSIAGFNFGAKKLDRVRESIHFSIKITTGFCLLLSIICAVFSKNIISIFADNNQEVISTGIQAILMQSFSFVFFGFYTVYSSLLLALGKVKEGFFLGLCRQGICLIPLLIILPSVLGKTGILISKPVADIISVFITFIFVRITSKFLKETENKIREDFMINLLF
;
A
#
# COMPACT_ATOMS: atom_id res chain seq x y z
N MET A 1 10.99 -15.09 -1.99
CA MET A 1 12.16 -14.48 -1.35
C MET A 1 12.08 -12.95 -1.31
N ALA A 2 12.05 -12.25 -2.46
CA ALA A 2 12.04 -10.78 -2.50
C ALA A 2 10.86 -10.12 -1.75
N LEU A 3 9.65 -10.66 -1.90
CA LEU A 3 8.47 -10.16 -1.17
C LEU A 3 8.60 -10.27 0.35
N CYS A 4 9.28 -11.30 0.88
CA CYS A 4 9.48 -11.43 2.33
C CYS A 4 10.40 -10.33 2.87
N LEU A 5 11.48 -10.01 2.16
CA LEU A 5 12.40 -8.92 2.55
C LEU A 5 11.67 -7.58 2.65
N TYR A 6 10.76 -7.33 1.70
CA TYR A 6 9.91 -6.14 1.72
C TYR A 6 8.99 -6.07 2.94
N LEU A 7 8.33 -7.19 3.27
CA LEU A 7 7.45 -7.25 4.45
C LEU A 7 8.23 -7.04 5.75
N VAL A 8 9.43 -7.61 5.87
CA VAL A 8 10.32 -7.42 7.03
C VAL A 8 10.73 -5.96 7.16
N PHE A 9 11.13 -5.31 6.06
CA PHE A 9 11.48 -3.89 6.06
C PHE A 9 10.30 -3.02 6.53
N GLN A 10 9.09 -3.28 6.04
CA GLN A 10 7.88 -2.55 6.44
C GLN A 10 7.55 -2.70 7.93
N LYS A 11 7.68 -3.90 8.48
CA LYS A 11 7.47 -4.15 9.91
C LYS A 11 8.52 -3.46 10.77
N GLY A 12 9.79 -3.45 10.34
CA GLY A 12 10.85 -2.69 11.01
C GLY A 12 10.58 -1.18 11.01
N PHE A 13 10.15 -0.64 9.86
CA PHE A 13 9.76 0.77 9.75
C PHE A 13 8.60 1.13 10.70
N GLN A 14 7.59 0.27 10.80
CA GLN A 14 6.45 0.48 11.70
C GLN A 14 6.90 0.62 13.18
N SER A 15 7.85 -0.19 13.65
CA SER A 15 8.39 -0.10 15.01
C SER A 15 9.21 1.19 15.24
N ILE A 16 10.06 1.56 14.29
CA ILE A 16 10.88 2.78 14.38
C ILE A 16 10.00 4.05 14.39
N ALA A 17 8.99 4.09 13.53
CA ALA A 17 8.05 5.20 13.47
C ALA A 17 7.24 5.30 14.77
N GLY A 18 6.81 4.17 15.35
CA GLY A 18 6.06 4.14 16.60
C GLY A 18 6.88 4.63 17.80
N PHE A 19 8.16 4.24 17.89
CA PHE A 19 9.05 4.68 18.95
C PHE A 19 9.32 6.19 18.90
N ASN A 20 9.65 6.72 17.71
CA ASN A 20 9.91 8.16 17.54
C ASN A 20 8.66 9.02 17.77
N PHE A 21 7.48 8.50 17.40
CA PHE A 21 6.21 9.16 17.69
C PHE A 21 5.92 9.20 19.20
N GLY A 22 6.14 8.09 19.92
CA GLY A 22 6.03 8.05 21.39
C GLY A 22 6.99 9.01 22.10
N ALA A 23 8.19 9.22 21.54
CA ALA A 23 9.17 10.18 22.04
C ALA A 23 8.92 11.64 21.62
N LYS A 24 7.77 11.96 21.00
CA LYS A 24 7.40 13.30 20.50
C LYS A 24 8.36 13.90 19.45
N LYS A 25 9.25 13.11 18.83
CA LYS A 25 10.21 13.57 17.81
C LYS A 25 9.62 13.48 16.39
N LEU A 26 8.66 14.34 16.09
CA LEU A 26 7.91 14.31 14.82
C LEU A 26 8.77 14.59 13.57
N ASP A 27 9.87 15.34 13.70
CA ASP A 27 10.80 15.59 12.59
C ASP A 27 11.46 14.30 12.09
N ARG A 28 11.92 13.46 13.02
CA ARG A 28 12.51 12.14 12.72
C ARG A 28 11.48 11.18 12.12
N VAL A 29 10.21 11.31 12.50
CA VAL A 29 9.11 10.53 11.91
C VAL A 29 8.93 10.93 10.44
N ARG A 30 8.90 12.24 10.11
CA ARG A 30 8.80 12.73 8.72
C ARG A 30 9.97 12.27 7.86
N GLU A 31 11.19 12.35 8.38
CA GLU A 31 12.38 11.89 7.69
C GLU A 31 12.31 10.38 7.39
N SER A 32 11.91 9.58 8.39
CA SER A 32 11.73 8.13 8.23
C SER A 32 10.66 7.80 7.18
N ILE A 33 9.56 8.57 7.12
CA ILE A 33 8.52 8.41 6.10
C ILE A 33 9.08 8.66 4.71
N HIS A 34 9.78 9.78 4.49
CA HIS A 34 10.34 10.11 3.19
C HIS A 34 11.37 9.06 2.73
N PHE A 35 12.19 8.57 3.65
CA PHE A 35 13.14 7.50 3.37
C PHE A 35 12.44 6.19 2.98
N SER A 36 11.44 5.78 3.76
CA SER A 36 10.66 4.57 3.48
C SER A 36 9.88 4.63 2.18
N ILE A 37 9.33 5.80 1.83
CA ILE A 37 8.68 6.00 0.53
C ILE A 37 9.69 5.81 -0.61
N LYS A 38 10.86 6.44 -0.56
CA LYS A 38 11.89 6.30 -1.61
C LYS A 38 12.31 4.84 -1.81
N ILE A 39 12.63 4.13 -0.73
CA ILE A 39 13.03 2.71 -0.81
C ILE A 39 11.89 1.85 -1.33
N THR A 40 10.69 2.03 -0.79
CA THR A 40 9.53 1.21 -1.14
C THR A 40 9.11 1.43 -2.59
N THR A 41 9.05 2.67 -3.06
CA THR A 41 8.74 3.00 -4.46
C THR A 41 9.80 2.44 -5.40
N GLY A 42 11.09 2.56 -5.06
CA GLY A 42 12.18 1.96 -5.85
C GLY A 42 12.08 0.43 -5.93
N PHE A 43 11.80 -0.22 -4.82
CA PHE A 43 11.60 -1.67 -4.75
C PHE A 43 10.38 -2.13 -5.56
N CYS A 44 9.24 -1.44 -5.44
CA CYS A 44 8.03 -1.73 -6.20
C CYS A 44 8.22 -1.54 -7.71
N LEU A 45 8.94 -0.50 -8.14
CA LEU A 45 9.29 -0.30 -9.55
C LEU A 45 10.16 -1.43 -10.09
N LEU A 46 11.21 -1.80 -9.36
CA LEU A 46 12.08 -2.92 -9.72
C LEU A 46 11.30 -4.23 -9.85
N LEU A 47 10.45 -4.56 -8.87
CA LEU A 47 9.62 -5.76 -8.96
C LEU A 47 8.61 -5.70 -10.10
N SER A 48 7.97 -4.56 -10.32
CA SER A 48 7.01 -4.38 -11.41
C SER A 48 7.65 -4.67 -12.77
N ILE A 49 8.86 -4.16 -13.02
CA ILE A 49 9.62 -4.42 -14.25
C ILE A 49 10.00 -5.90 -14.37
N ILE A 50 10.53 -6.50 -13.30
CA ILE A 50 10.90 -7.93 -13.29
C ILE A 50 9.67 -8.80 -13.57
N CYS A 51 8.53 -8.51 -12.94
CA CYS A 51 7.28 -9.22 -13.16
C CYS A 51 6.75 -9.03 -14.58
N ALA A 52 6.83 -7.83 -15.15
CA ALA A 52 6.41 -7.58 -16.53
C ALA A 52 7.26 -8.36 -17.53
N VAL A 53 8.59 -8.40 -17.35
CA VAL A 53 9.52 -9.11 -18.25
C VAL A 53 9.38 -10.63 -18.13
N PHE A 54 9.26 -11.16 -16.90
CA PHE A 54 9.12 -12.60 -16.66
C PHE A 54 7.68 -13.11 -16.73
N SER A 55 6.69 -12.24 -16.94
CA SER A 55 5.26 -12.58 -16.99
C SER A 55 4.97 -13.75 -17.93
N LYS A 56 5.56 -13.71 -19.13
CA LYS A 56 5.36 -14.71 -20.18
C LYS A 56 5.89 -16.09 -19.76
N ASN A 57 7.06 -16.15 -19.13
CA ASN A 57 7.65 -17.40 -18.65
C ASN A 57 6.87 -17.99 -17.47
N ILE A 58 6.39 -17.14 -16.56
CA ILE A 58 5.58 -17.60 -15.43
C ILE A 58 4.29 -18.24 -15.93
N ILE A 59 3.58 -17.59 -16.86
CA ILE A 59 2.30 -18.10 -17.34
C ILE A 59 2.45 -19.34 -18.22
N SER A 60 3.51 -19.43 -19.04
CA SER A 60 3.69 -20.60 -19.90
C SER A 60 4.00 -21.89 -19.13
N ILE A 61 4.47 -21.79 -17.88
CA ILE A 61 4.68 -22.95 -17.00
C ILE A 61 3.35 -23.47 -16.44
N PHE A 62 2.35 -22.60 -16.27
CA PHE A 62 1.04 -22.97 -15.70
C PHE A 62 -0.04 -23.24 -16.75
N ALA A 63 0.11 -22.69 -17.95
CA ALA A 63 -0.81 -22.91 -19.06
C ALA A 63 -0.21 -23.94 -20.01
N ASP A 64 -0.60 -25.21 -19.86
CA ASP A 64 -0.31 -26.33 -20.77
C ASP A 64 -0.84 -26.06 -22.20
N ASN A 65 -0.22 -25.14 -22.94
CA ASN A 65 -0.51 -24.76 -24.33
C ASN A 65 -1.92 -24.20 -24.63
N ASN A 66 -2.71 -23.79 -23.64
CA ASN A 66 -3.96 -23.07 -23.91
C ASN A 66 -3.71 -21.59 -24.23
N GLN A 67 -3.72 -21.26 -25.53
CA GLN A 67 -3.42 -19.92 -26.08
C GLN A 67 -4.30 -18.79 -25.46
N GLU A 68 -5.58 -19.07 -25.20
CA GLU A 68 -6.49 -18.11 -24.54
C GLU A 68 -6.06 -17.76 -23.12
N VAL A 69 -5.63 -18.77 -22.36
CA VAL A 69 -5.20 -18.62 -20.95
C VAL A 69 -3.88 -17.84 -20.89
N ILE A 70 -2.98 -18.08 -21.84
CA ILE A 70 -1.70 -17.37 -21.93
C ILE A 70 -1.95 -15.88 -22.21
N SER A 71 -2.79 -15.52 -23.18
CA SER A 71 -3.03 -14.11 -23.53
C SER A 71 -3.71 -13.35 -22.38
N THR A 72 -4.71 -13.97 -21.75
CA THR A 72 -5.47 -13.36 -20.66
C THR A 72 -4.61 -13.22 -19.39
N GLY A 73 -3.77 -14.23 -19.11
CA GLY A 73 -2.82 -14.17 -18.01
C GLY A 73 -1.81 -13.03 -18.17
N ILE A 74 -1.27 -12.84 -19.38
CA ILE A 74 -0.26 -11.80 -19.63
C ILE A 74 -0.88 -10.42 -19.39
N GLN A 75 -2.10 -10.19 -19.89
CA GLN A 75 -2.83 -8.95 -19.66
C GLN A 75 -3.08 -8.70 -18.16
N ALA A 76 -3.46 -9.75 -17.41
CA ALA A 76 -3.67 -9.63 -15.98
C ALA A 76 -2.38 -9.27 -15.22
N ILE A 77 -1.25 -9.91 -15.55
CA ILE A 77 0.05 -9.59 -14.91
C ILE A 77 0.50 -8.17 -15.25
N LEU A 78 0.33 -7.72 -16.48
CA LEU A 78 0.67 -6.35 -16.88
C LEU A 78 -0.19 -5.32 -16.13
N MET A 79 -1.51 -5.53 -16.05
CA MET A 79 -2.40 -4.69 -15.25
C MET A 79 -2.03 -4.69 -13.77
N GLN A 80 -1.73 -5.86 -13.21
CA GLN A 80 -1.33 -6.00 -11.81
C GLN A 80 0.01 -5.31 -11.53
N SER A 81 0.95 -5.36 -12.46
CA SER A 81 2.27 -4.73 -12.36
C SER A 81 2.17 -3.20 -12.31
N PHE A 82 1.22 -2.60 -13.03
CA PHE A 82 0.91 -1.17 -12.94
C PHE A 82 0.33 -0.80 -11.56
N SER A 83 -0.64 -1.56 -11.06
CA SER A 83 -1.20 -1.35 -9.72
C SER A 83 -0.16 -1.54 -8.60
N PHE A 84 0.87 -2.36 -8.84
CA PHE A 84 1.93 -2.64 -7.88
C PHE A 84 2.81 -1.43 -7.54
N VAL A 85 2.94 -0.47 -8.44
CA VAL A 85 3.67 0.79 -8.17
C VAL A 85 2.96 1.62 -7.10
N PHE A 86 1.63 1.68 -7.17
CA PHE A 86 0.81 2.38 -6.18
C PHE A 86 0.70 1.62 -4.85
N PHE A 87 0.84 0.29 -4.88
CA PHE A 87 0.84 -0.55 -3.67
C PHE A 87 1.96 -0.19 -2.69
N GLY A 88 3.13 0.21 -3.19
CA GLY A 88 4.24 0.66 -2.36
C GLY A 88 3.87 1.87 -1.50
N PHE A 89 3.27 2.89 -2.11
CA PHE A 89 2.79 4.08 -1.39
C PHE A 89 1.76 3.70 -0.33
N TYR A 90 0.76 2.92 -0.71
CA TYR A 90 -0.29 2.47 0.21
C TYR A 90 0.28 1.77 1.45
N THR A 91 1.23 0.85 1.26
CA THR A 91 1.76 0.05 2.36
C THR A 91 2.54 0.91 3.34
N VAL A 92 3.35 1.87 2.87
CA VAL A 92 4.08 2.79 3.75
C VAL A 92 3.10 3.62 4.60
N TYR A 93 2.03 4.16 4.00
CA TYR A 93 1.05 4.96 4.73
C TYR A 93 0.21 4.13 5.71
N SER A 94 -0.18 2.92 5.32
CA SER A 94 -0.88 2.00 6.22
C SER A 94 0.01 1.65 7.42
N SER A 95 1.26 1.21 7.18
CA SER A 95 2.24 0.93 8.25
C SER A 95 2.48 2.14 9.15
N LEU A 96 2.56 3.34 8.57
CA LEU A 96 2.71 4.59 9.33
C LEU A 96 1.49 4.84 10.24
N LEU A 97 0.27 4.74 9.73
CA LEU A 97 -0.94 4.97 10.52
C LEU A 97 -1.03 3.99 11.71
N LEU A 98 -0.67 2.72 11.49
CA LEU A 98 -0.58 1.75 12.58
C LEU A 98 0.52 2.15 13.59
N ALA A 99 1.66 2.66 13.13
CA ALA A 99 2.76 3.11 13.99
C ALA A 99 2.39 4.35 14.83
N LEU A 100 1.60 5.27 14.28
CA LEU A 100 1.13 6.49 14.95
C LEU A 100 -0.01 6.23 15.96
N GLY A 101 -0.43 4.98 16.16
CA GLY A 101 -1.55 4.62 17.05
C GLY A 101 -2.94 4.79 16.42
N LYS A 102 -3.04 5.24 15.16
CA LYS A 102 -4.27 5.31 14.36
C LYS A 102 -4.57 3.97 13.69
N VAL A 103 -4.66 2.95 14.54
CA VAL A 103 -4.85 1.56 14.12
C VAL A 103 -6.19 1.38 13.40
N LYS A 104 -7.24 2.12 13.80
CA LYS A 104 -8.56 2.04 13.16
C LYS A 104 -8.52 2.46 11.69
N GLU A 105 -7.89 3.59 11.41
CA GLU A 105 -7.71 4.13 10.06
C GLU A 105 -6.86 3.20 9.20
N GLY A 106 -5.70 2.77 9.72
CA GLY A 106 -4.80 1.88 8.99
C GLY A 106 -5.38 0.48 8.75
N PHE A 107 -6.17 -0.02 9.70
CA PHE A 107 -6.91 -1.28 9.57
C PHE A 107 -8.04 -1.18 8.54
N PHE A 108 -8.78 -0.07 8.53
CA PHE A 108 -9.83 0.18 7.54
C PHE A 108 -9.27 0.22 6.11
N LEU A 109 -8.14 0.91 5.90
CA LEU A 109 -7.37 0.87 4.66
C LEU A 109 -6.97 -0.57 4.26
N GLY A 110 -6.47 -1.34 5.23
CA GLY A 110 -6.15 -2.77 5.11
C GLY A 110 -7.33 -3.59 4.59
N LEU A 111 -8.48 -3.41 5.24
CA LEU A 111 -9.72 -4.10 4.94
C LEU A 111 -10.30 -3.68 3.59
N CYS A 112 -10.25 -2.39 3.22
CA CYS A 112 -10.68 -1.94 1.89
C CYS A 112 -9.97 -2.73 0.79
N ARG A 113 -8.65 -2.86 0.88
CA ARG A 113 -7.85 -3.54 -0.15
C ARG A 113 -8.02 -5.05 -0.19
N GLN A 114 -8.06 -5.70 0.98
CA GLN A 114 -8.08 -7.17 1.06
C GLN A 114 -9.48 -7.77 1.13
N GLY A 115 -10.48 -7.00 1.57
CA GLY A 115 -11.83 -7.49 1.82
C GLY A 115 -12.90 -6.60 1.21
N ILE A 116 -13.15 -5.44 1.81
CA ILE A 116 -14.38 -4.64 1.58
C ILE A 116 -14.53 -4.20 0.12
N CYS A 117 -13.47 -3.81 -0.58
CA CYS A 117 -13.57 -3.48 -2.01
C CYS A 117 -13.44 -4.70 -2.91
N LEU A 118 -12.66 -5.71 -2.49
CA LEU A 118 -12.40 -6.88 -3.31
C LEU A 118 -13.62 -7.80 -3.40
N ILE A 119 -14.26 -8.13 -2.28
CA ILE A 119 -15.39 -9.06 -2.19
C ILE A 119 -16.56 -8.65 -3.09
N PRO A 120 -17.10 -7.42 -3.03
CA PRO A 120 -18.22 -7.03 -3.90
C PRO A 120 -17.81 -6.99 -5.38
N LEU A 121 -16.59 -6.55 -5.70
CA LEU A 121 -16.09 -6.60 -7.08
C LEU A 121 -15.95 -8.03 -7.59
N LEU A 122 -15.57 -8.96 -6.73
CA LEU A 122 -15.42 -10.37 -7.10
C LEU A 122 -16.77 -11.05 -7.32
N ILE A 123 -17.86 -10.50 -6.79
CA ILE A 123 -19.23 -11.00 -7.05
C ILE A 123 -19.83 -10.34 -8.29
N ILE A 124 -19.64 -9.02 -8.45
CA ILE A 124 -20.27 -8.24 -9.51
C ILE A 124 -19.58 -8.45 -10.88
N LEU A 125 -18.25 -8.33 -10.94
CA LEU A 125 -17.52 -8.36 -12.23
C LEU A 125 -17.61 -9.69 -12.99
N PRO A 126 -17.48 -10.88 -12.37
CA PRO A 126 -17.64 -12.13 -13.11
C PRO A 126 -19.08 -12.36 -13.59
N SER A 127 -20.07 -11.73 -12.97
CA SER A 127 -21.47 -11.80 -13.44
C SER A 127 -21.70 -11.04 -14.75
N VAL A 128 -20.81 -10.10 -15.12
CA VAL A 128 -20.90 -9.28 -16.34
C VAL A 128 -19.87 -9.71 -17.40
N LEU A 129 -18.67 -10.13 -16.98
CA LEU A 129 -17.52 -10.39 -17.86
C LEU A 129 -17.03 -11.86 -17.82
N GLY A 130 -17.75 -12.75 -17.13
CA GLY A 130 -17.39 -14.16 -17.03
C GLY A 130 -16.01 -14.39 -16.40
N LYS A 131 -15.20 -15.27 -17.01
CA LYS A 131 -13.87 -15.66 -16.49
C LYS A 131 -12.89 -14.49 -16.42
N THR A 132 -12.96 -13.56 -17.38
CA THR A 132 -12.10 -12.37 -17.44
C THR A 132 -12.45 -11.37 -16.33
N GLY A 133 -13.71 -11.36 -15.88
CA GLY A 133 -14.16 -10.53 -14.76
C GLY A 133 -13.35 -10.78 -13.49
N ILE A 134 -13.04 -12.04 -13.17
CA ILE A 134 -12.27 -12.41 -11.95
C ILE A 134 -10.84 -11.84 -12.01
N LEU A 135 -10.20 -11.90 -13.18
CA LEU A 135 -8.84 -11.40 -13.38
C LEU A 135 -8.77 -9.87 -13.26
N ILE A 136 -9.81 -9.17 -13.71
CA ILE A 136 -9.88 -7.70 -13.68
C ILE A 136 -10.34 -7.18 -12.31
N SER A 137 -11.11 -7.96 -11.54
CA SER A 137 -11.59 -7.55 -10.21
C SER A 137 -10.46 -7.09 -9.28
N LYS A 138 -9.30 -7.76 -9.33
CA LYS A 138 -8.18 -7.44 -8.44
C LYS A 138 -7.49 -6.10 -8.76
N PRO A 139 -7.05 -5.82 -10.00
CA PRO A 139 -6.49 -4.52 -10.33
C PRO A 139 -7.50 -3.38 -10.15
N VAL A 140 -8.80 -3.59 -10.41
CA VAL A 140 -9.82 -2.57 -10.16
C VAL A 140 -10.00 -2.30 -8.66
N ALA A 141 -10.02 -3.34 -7.83
CA ALA A 141 -10.06 -3.18 -6.37
C ALA A 141 -8.81 -2.43 -5.84
N ASP A 142 -7.64 -2.70 -6.42
CA ASP A 142 -6.41 -1.96 -6.10
C ASP A 142 -6.52 -0.48 -6.51
N ILE A 143 -7.06 -0.15 -7.69
CA ILE A 143 -7.27 1.25 -8.12
C ILE A 143 -8.18 2.00 -7.15
N ILE A 144 -9.31 1.39 -6.75
CA ILE A 144 -10.22 1.98 -5.75
C ILE A 144 -9.49 2.19 -4.42
N SER A 145 -8.69 1.21 -3.99
CA SER A 145 -7.90 1.30 -2.77
C SER A 145 -6.88 2.43 -2.82
N VAL A 146 -6.24 2.65 -3.96
CA VAL A 146 -5.31 3.78 -4.18
C VAL A 146 -6.04 5.11 -4.05
N PHE A 147 -7.25 5.21 -4.57
CA PHE A 147 -8.08 6.41 -4.43
C PHE A 147 -8.41 6.70 -2.96
N ILE A 148 -8.80 5.68 -2.20
CA ILE A 148 -9.03 5.76 -0.75
C ILE A 148 -7.74 6.16 -0.02
N THR A 149 -6.60 5.60 -0.43
CA THR A 149 -5.29 5.95 0.11
C THR A 149 -5.00 7.44 -0.03
N PHE A 150 -5.28 8.01 -1.20
CA PHE A 150 -5.04 9.43 -1.46
C PHE A 150 -5.84 10.33 -0.52
N ILE A 151 -7.08 9.95 -0.19
CA ILE A 151 -7.91 10.63 0.81
C ILE A 151 -7.26 10.55 2.20
N PHE A 152 -6.81 9.35 2.60
CA PHE A 152 -6.16 9.16 3.90
C PHE A 152 -4.81 9.86 4.02
N VAL A 153 -4.04 9.98 2.95
CA VAL A 153 -2.79 10.76 2.93
C VAL A 153 -3.04 12.21 3.36
N ARG A 154 -4.14 12.82 2.88
CA ARG A 154 -4.54 14.18 3.29
C ARG A 154 -4.90 14.25 4.78
N ILE A 155 -5.55 13.22 5.31
CA ILE A 155 -5.90 13.12 6.74
C ILE A 155 -4.64 12.98 7.60
N THR A 156 -3.72 12.09 7.23
CA THR A 156 -2.45 11.88 7.95
C THR A 156 -1.59 13.14 7.98
N SER A 157 -1.51 13.87 6.84
CA SER A 157 -0.80 15.15 6.77
C SER A 157 -1.38 16.20 7.72
N LYS A 158 -2.71 16.30 7.84
CA LYS A 158 -3.35 17.24 8.75
C LYS A 158 -3.09 16.85 10.21
N PHE A 159 -3.20 15.56 10.52
CA PHE A 159 -2.99 15.04 11.86
C PHE A 159 -1.56 15.27 12.38
N LEU A 160 -0.54 15.08 11.54
CA LEU A 160 0.85 15.36 11.92
C LEU A 160 1.06 16.84 12.27
N LYS A 161 0.42 17.76 11.55
CA LYS A 161 0.48 19.21 11.86
C LYS A 161 -0.27 19.56 13.15
N GLU A 162 -1.41 18.92 13.38
CA GLU A 162 -2.23 19.16 14.57
C GLU A 162 -1.55 18.63 15.85
N THR A 163 -0.88 17.48 15.75
CA THR A 163 -0.06 16.92 16.84
C THR A 163 1.16 17.81 17.13
N GLU A 164 1.81 18.36 16.10
CA GLU A 164 2.92 19.30 16.24
C GLU A 164 2.48 20.60 16.95
N ASN A 165 1.32 21.14 16.59
CA ASN A 165 0.76 22.34 17.24
C ASN A 165 0.43 22.09 18.71
N LYS A 166 -0.17 20.94 19.06
CA LYS A 166 -0.44 20.58 20.47
C LYS A 166 0.82 20.44 21.30
N ILE A 167 1.87 19.80 20.77
CA ILE A 167 3.16 19.68 21.48
C ILE A 167 3.78 21.06 21.70
N ARG A 168 3.64 21.97 20.74
CA ARG A 168 4.13 23.35 20.85
C ARG A 168 3.34 24.16 21.88
N GLU A 169 2.02 24.02 21.93
CA GLU A 169 1.18 24.63 22.96
C GLU A 169 1.51 24.11 24.36
N ASP A 170 1.62 22.78 24.55
CA ASP A 170 2.01 22.17 25.83
C ASP A 170 3.39 22.67 26.30
N PHE A 171 4.33 22.88 25.37
CA PHE A 171 5.66 23.40 25.69
C PHE A 171 5.61 24.88 26.08
N MET A 172 4.81 25.70 25.38
CA MET A 172 4.62 27.12 25.72
C MET A 172 3.92 27.29 27.07
N ILE A 173 2.96 26.42 27.40
CA ILE A 173 2.28 26.43 28.71
C ILE A 173 3.27 26.06 29.82
N ASN A 174 4.08 25.02 29.66
CA ASN A 174 5.10 24.64 30.65
C ASN A 174 6.26 25.65 30.78
N LEU A 175 6.39 26.61 29.88
CA LEU A 175 7.40 27.67 29.94
C LEU A 175 6.84 28.97 30.53
N LEU A 176 5.51 29.08 30.63
CA LEU A 176 4.79 30.20 31.23
C LEU A 176 4.41 29.97 32.70
N PHE A 177 4.52 28.74 33.21
CA PHE A 177 4.36 28.35 34.61
C PHE A 177 5.71 27.93 35.20
#